data_AF-A0A8J2U7R6-F1
#
_entry.id   AF-A0A8J2U7R6-F1
#
_cell.length_a   1.000
_cell.length_b   1.000
_cell.length_c   1.000
_cell.angle_alpha   90.00
_cell.angle_beta   90.00
_cell.angle_gamma   90.00
#
_symmetry.space_group_name_H-M   'P 1'
#
loop_
_entity.id
_entity.type
_entity.pdbx_description
1 polymer ?
#
loop_
_entity_poly.entity_id
_entity_poly.type
_entity_poly.pdbx_seq_one_letter_code
_entity_poly.pdbx_strand_id
1 'polypeptide(L)'
;MDEKRTYQVTYKVYHNERLKKVSFHGKLVFPLYLRLTFDRRTTEYRSNLFDLFMKPKYGIRVSGEIFPPHIDKIIEREEKLIEFVIDRHPNDFSLELFKKEYDYYGRDLLDEMEEGFLNYLRLFFDDEGMPYLGDVFAISYQEVTLYDVVLDLKRALKPDLYQRLIEHSFLFAPPYYPLHQFLEAPLKPNLKIFTIMNWEDSSTRHRFQDFMKRFYPHQDVSSILGQVEKWLKG
;
A
#
# COMPACT_ATOMS: atom_id res chain seq x y z
N MET A 1 13.81 -2.60 -44.58
CA MET A 1 13.27 -3.21 -43.35
C MET A 1 14.19 -2.74 -42.24
N ASP A 2 13.80 -1.68 -41.52
CA ASP A 2 14.60 -1.20 -40.40
C ASP A 2 14.52 -2.20 -39.25
N GLU A 3 15.68 -2.71 -38.85
CA GLU A 3 15.84 -3.45 -37.61
C GLU A 3 15.39 -2.55 -36.46
N LYS A 4 14.26 -2.89 -35.82
CA LYS A 4 13.83 -2.28 -34.56
C LYS A 4 14.96 -2.48 -33.56
N ARG A 5 15.77 -1.43 -33.34
CA ARG A 5 16.74 -1.40 -32.24
C ARG A 5 15.95 -1.62 -30.95
N THR A 6 16.19 -2.76 -30.31
CA THR A 6 15.68 -3.02 -28.97
C THR A 6 16.48 -2.13 -28.04
N TYR A 7 15.91 -0.98 -27.65
CA TYR A 7 16.58 -0.04 -26.77
C TYR A 7 16.73 -0.68 -25.38
N GLN A 8 17.96 -0.83 -24.91
CA GLN A 8 18.24 -1.43 -23.61
C GLN A 8 18.06 -0.38 -22.51
N VAL A 9 17.08 -0.59 -21.64
CA VAL A 9 16.90 0.18 -20.41
C VAL A 9 17.83 -0.42 -19.35
N THR A 10 18.57 0.42 -18.62
CA THR A 10 19.34 -0.01 -17.44
C THR A 10 18.92 0.78 -16.23
N TYR A 11 18.81 0.12 -15.08
CA TYR A 11 18.40 0.76 -13.82
C TYR A 11 19.29 0.35 -12.65
N LYS A 12 19.24 1.16 -11.59
CA LYS A 12 19.84 0.86 -10.30
C LYS A 12 19.05 1.52 -9.17
N VAL A 13 18.74 0.76 -8.14
CA VAL A 13 18.28 1.30 -6.85
C VAL A 13 19.49 1.50 -5.95
N TYR A 14 19.63 2.68 -5.34
CA TYR A 14 20.81 2.99 -4.53
C TYR A 14 20.52 4.01 -3.43
N HIS A 15 21.32 3.95 -2.38
CA HIS A 15 21.38 5.00 -1.37
C HIS A 15 22.06 6.25 -1.93
N ASN A 16 21.38 7.39 -1.89
CA ASN A 16 21.95 8.65 -2.35
C ASN A 16 22.80 9.30 -1.24
N GLU A 17 24.08 8.91 -1.19
CA GLU A 17 25.06 9.38 -0.19
C GLU A 17 25.43 10.87 -0.32
N ARG A 18 25.02 11.53 -1.42
CA ARG A 18 25.21 12.98 -1.60
C ARG A 18 24.23 13.80 -0.78
N LEU A 19 23.13 13.20 -0.32
CA LEU A 19 22.09 13.86 0.46
C LEU A 19 22.32 13.63 1.96
N LYS A 20 21.68 14.45 2.79
CA LYS A 20 21.67 14.25 4.24
C LYS A 20 20.93 12.96 4.58
N LYS A 21 21.41 12.26 5.61
CA LYS A 21 20.69 11.13 6.18
C LYS A 21 19.34 11.59 6.73
N VAL A 22 18.34 10.75 6.54
CA VAL A 22 16.99 10.91 7.08
C VAL A 22 16.75 9.88 8.17
N SER A 23 15.86 10.20 9.12
CA SER A 23 15.41 9.23 10.11
C SER A 23 14.47 8.23 9.44
N PHE A 24 14.82 6.95 9.48
CA PHE A 24 13.99 5.84 9.05
C PHE A 24 13.70 5.01 10.29
N HIS A 25 12.60 5.36 10.99
CA HIS A 25 12.20 4.75 12.27
C HIS A 25 13.32 4.75 13.31
N GLY A 26 13.94 5.91 13.53
CA GLY A 26 15.02 6.09 14.51
C GLY A 26 16.41 5.73 14.00
N LYS A 27 16.54 5.03 12.88
CA LYS A 27 17.83 4.74 12.23
C LYS A 27 18.14 5.79 11.16
N LEU A 28 19.30 6.44 11.26
CA LEU A 28 19.76 7.38 10.23
C LEU A 28 20.27 6.64 8.99
N VAL A 29 19.61 6.83 7.86
CA VAL A 29 19.96 6.20 6.57
C VAL A 29 19.97 7.24 5.46
N PHE A 30 20.74 7.00 4.40
CA PHE A 30 20.66 7.81 3.19
C PHE A 30 19.38 7.46 2.42
N PRO A 31 18.67 8.44 1.82
CA PRO A 31 17.44 8.17 1.08
C PRO A 31 17.69 7.28 -0.14
N LEU A 32 16.70 6.45 -0.49
CA LEU A 32 16.77 5.61 -1.68
C LEU A 32 16.35 6.38 -2.94
N TYR A 33 17.13 6.18 -4.00
CA TYR A 33 16.91 6.74 -5.32
C TYR A 33 16.98 5.65 -6.37
N LEU A 34 16.28 5.89 -7.47
CA LEU A 34 16.32 5.10 -8.70
C LEU A 34 17.13 5.87 -9.72
N ARG A 35 18.15 5.25 -10.30
CA ARG A 35 18.83 5.76 -11.50
C ARG A 35 18.36 4.94 -12.68
N LEU A 36 17.80 5.60 -13.69
CA LEU A 36 17.31 4.99 -14.91
C LEU A 36 18.04 5.59 -16.10
N THR A 37 18.51 4.74 -17.01
CA THR A 37 19.15 5.16 -18.26
C THR A 37 18.40 4.55 -19.44
N PHE A 38 17.96 5.41 -20.36
CA PHE A 38 17.32 5.05 -21.62
C PHE A 38 17.85 5.93 -22.74
N ASP A 39 18.28 5.31 -23.84
CA ASP A 39 18.88 6.00 -25.00
C ASP A 39 19.95 7.06 -24.63
N ARG A 40 20.92 6.64 -23.79
CA ARG A 40 22.02 7.47 -23.26
C ARG A 40 21.59 8.65 -22.37
N ARG A 41 20.30 8.82 -22.10
CA ARG A 41 19.78 9.80 -21.14
C ARG A 41 19.61 9.11 -19.80
N THR A 42 20.17 9.72 -18.76
CA THR A 42 20.09 9.22 -17.38
C THR A 42 19.28 10.20 -16.54
N THR A 43 18.31 9.68 -15.80
CA THR A 43 17.52 10.44 -14.83
C THR A 43 17.52 9.73 -13.49
N GLU A 44 17.41 10.51 -12.42
CA GLU A 44 17.34 10.02 -11.05
C GLU A 44 15.98 10.40 -10.45
N TYR A 45 15.31 9.43 -9.84
CA TYR A 45 14.02 9.61 -9.15
C TYR A 45 14.18 9.21 -7.68
N ARG A 46 13.45 9.88 -6.79
CA ARG A 46 13.31 9.43 -5.40
C ARG A 46 12.42 8.19 -5.36
N SER A 47 12.78 7.22 -4.52
CA SER A 47 12.00 5.98 -4.35
C SER A 47 10.66 6.24 -3.65
N ASN A 48 9.56 5.89 -4.32
CA ASN A 48 8.21 6.04 -3.79
C ASN A 48 7.96 5.11 -2.60
N LEU A 49 8.44 3.86 -2.66
CA LEU A 49 8.25 2.90 -1.57
C LEU A 49 9.09 3.29 -0.35
N PHE A 50 10.30 3.81 -0.54
CA PHE A 50 11.08 4.32 0.59
C PHE A 50 10.35 5.45 1.32
N ASP A 51 9.77 6.40 0.57
CA ASP A 51 9.00 7.51 1.16
C ASP A 51 7.72 7.02 1.84
N LEU A 52 7.04 6.03 1.28
CA LEU A 52 5.90 5.38 1.91
C LEU A 52 6.29 4.74 3.25
N PHE A 53 7.35 3.93 3.25
CA PHE A 53 7.83 3.24 4.44
C PHE A 53 8.47 4.16 5.47
N MET A 54 8.76 5.42 5.13
CA MET A 54 9.17 6.43 6.12
C MET A 54 8.03 6.87 7.03
N LYS A 55 6.76 6.69 6.62
CA LYS A 55 5.61 7.11 7.44
C LYS A 55 5.59 6.32 8.77
N PRO A 56 5.30 6.95 9.92
CA PRO A 56 5.40 6.31 11.24
C PRO A 56 4.59 5.01 11.38
N LYS A 57 3.39 4.94 10.78
CA LYS A 57 2.54 3.75 10.78
C LYS A 57 3.14 2.47 10.17
N TYR A 58 4.19 2.56 9.36
CA TYR A 58 4.90 1.39 8.84
C TYR A 58 6.07 0.93 9.73
N GLY A 59 6.31 1.59 10.85
CA GLY A 59 7.29 1.16 11.84
C GLY A 59 6.88 -0.18 12.48
N ILE A 60 7.80 -1.13 12.54
CA ILE A 60 7.55 -2.44 13.13
C ILE A 60 7.66 -2.31 14.65
N ARG A 61 6.54 -2.46 15.35
CA ARG A 61 6.49 -2.34 16.81
C ARG A 61 6.70 -3.69 17.48
N VAL A 62 7.75 -3.80 18.31
CA VAL A 62 8.03 -5.00 19.12
C VAL A 62 8.38 -4.56 20.52
N SER A 63 7.60 -4.99 21.51
CA SER A 63 7.85 -4.72 22.94
C SER A 63 8.02 -3.23 23.28
N GLY A 64 7.31 -2.33 22.59
CA GLY A 64 7.39 -0.88 22.79
C GLY A 64 8.50 -0.18 22.01
N GLU A 65 9.39 -0.91 21.34
CA GLU A 65 10.38 -0.37 20.43
C GLU A 65 9.86 -0.33 18.98
N ILE A 66 10.34 0.64 18.20
CA ILE A 66 9.99 0.81 16.79
C ILE A 66 11.22 0.48 15.94
N PHE A 67 11.06 -0.49 15.05
CA PHE A 67 12.09 -0.91 14.11
C PHE A 67 11.75 -0.51 12.68
N PRO A 68 12.74 -0.10 11.87
CA PRO A 68 12.52 0.13 10.46
C PRO A 68 12.20 -1.18 9.73
N PRO A 69 11.34 -1.13 8.69
CA PRO A 69 11.24 -2.23 7.74
C PRO A 69 12.60 -2.55 7.10
N HIS A 70 12.79 -3.80 6.67
CA HIS A 70 14.03 -4.22 6.02
C HIS A 70 14.23 -3.48 4.69
N ILE A 71 15.23 -2.61 4.62
CA ILE A 71 15.55 -1.81 3.42
C ILE A 71 15.80 -2.70 2.20
N ASP A 72 16.46 -3.85 2.36
CA ASP A 72 16.70 -4.79 1.25
C ASP A 72 15.38 -5.29 0.63
N LYS A 73 14.32 -5.42 1.43
CA LYS A 73 12.98 -5.77 0.94
C LYS A 73 12.30 -4.62 0.22
N ILE A 74 12.59 -3.38 0.60
CA ILE A 74 12.12 -2.20 -0.13
C ILE A 74 12.82 -2.13 -1.48
N ILE A 75 14.13 -2.33 -1.52
CA ILE A 75 14.92 -2.39 -2.76
C ILE A 75 14.39 -3.49 -3.69
N GLU A 76 14.19 -4.71 -3.18
CA GLU A 76 13.62 -5.82 -3.97
C GLU A 76 12.25 -5.47 -4.57
N ARG A 77 11.42 -4.71 -3.85
CA ARG A 77 10.10 -4.27 -4.33
C ARG A 77 10.20 -3.15 -5.36
N GLU A 78 11.13 -2.21 -5.17
CA GLU A 78 11.42 -1.15 -6.13
C GLU A 78 11.93 -1.73 -7.46
N GLU A 79 12.87 -2.67 -7.42
CA GLU A 79 13.38 -3.35 -8.62
C GLU A 79 12.26 -4.06 -9.40
N LYS A 80 11.40 -4.80 -8.70
CA LYS A 80 10.22 -5.46 -9.31
C LYS A 80 9.25 -4.47 -9.96
N LEU A 81 9.03 -3.32 -9.33
CA LEU A 81 8.16 -2.28 -9.87
C LEU A 81 8.78 -1.65 -11.13
N ILE A 82 10.09 -1.39 -11.11
CA ILE A 82 10.82 -0.86 -12.27
C ILE A 82 10.74 -1.84 -13.44
N GLU A 83 11.04 -3.12 -13.20
CA GLU A 83 10.95 -4.20 -14.18
C GLU A 83 9.54 -4.31 -14.76
N PHE A 84 8.52 -4.33 -13.90
CA PHE A 84 7.12 -4.38 -14.32
C PHE A 84 6.74 -3.22 -15.27
N VAL A 85 7.18 -2.00 -14.98
CA VAL A 85 6.90 -0.85 -15.86
C VAL A 85 7.65 -0.96 -17.18
N ILE A 86 8.92 -1.36 -17.17
CA ILE A 86 9.73 -1.53 -18.39
C ILE A 86 9.10 -2.61 -19.29
N ASP A 87 8.74 -3.76 -18.73
CA ASP A 87 8.23 -4.91 -19.47
C ASP A 87 6.87 -4.65 -20.13
N ARG A 88 6.08 -3.71 -19.58
CA ARG A 88 4.78 -3.30 -20.16
C ARG A 88 4.92 -2.37 -21.36
N HIS A 89 6.07 -1.74 -21.55
CA HIS A 89 6.30 -0.74 -22.59
C HIS A 89 7.46 -1.10 -23.54
N PRO A 90 7.46 -2.30 -24.16
CA PRO A 90 8.59 -2.76 -24.97
C PRO A 90 8.81 -1.95 -26.26
N ASN A 91 7.81 -1.18 -26.70
CA ASN A 91 7.85 -0.46 -27.98
C ASN A 91 7.70 1.06 -27.85
N ASP A 92 7.21 1.55 -26.72
CA ASP A 92 6.81 2.95 -26.48
C ASP A 92 7.46 3.54 -25.22
N PHE A 93 8.47 2.87 -24.67
CA PHE A 93 9.19 3.33 -23.49
C PHE A 93 9.73 4.76 -23.64
N SER A 94 9.49 5.59 -22.64
CA SER A 94 10.16 6.87 -22.43
C SER A 94 10.39 7.10 -20.94
N LEU A 95 11.31 8.00 -20.57
CA LEU A 95 11.57 8.34 -19.17
C LEU A 95 10.35 9.01 -18.53
N GLU A 96 9.61 9.79 -19.31
CA GLU A 96 8.37 10.44 -18.88
C GLU A 96 7.25 9.42 -18.64
N LEU A 97 7.06 8.47 -19.56
CA LEU A 97 6.08 7.39 -19.41
C LEU A 97 6.43 6.50 -18.22
N PHE A 98 7.71 6.13 -18.09
CA PHE A 98 8.21 5.37 -16.96
C PHE A 98 7.85 6.06 -15.64
N LYS A 99 8.14 7.36 -15.48
CA LYS A 99 7.85 8.07 -14.23
C LYS A 99 6.36 8.05 -13.91
N LYS A 100 5.50 8.28 -14.90
CA LYS A 100 4.04 8.25 -14.73
C LYS A 100 3.55 6.88 -14.26
N GLU A 101 3.95 5.81 -14.93
CA GLU A 101 3.52 4.45 -14.60
C GLU A 101 4.17 3.95 -13.29
N TYR A 102 5.41 4.32 -13.02
CA TYR A 102 6.09 4.07 -11.74
C TYR A 102 5.35 4.70 -10.56
N ASP A 103 4.92 5.96 -10.72
CA ASP A 103 4.11 6.64 -9.70
C ASP A 103 2.75 5.98 -9.54
N TYR A 104 2.10 5.62 -10.64
CA TYR A 104 0.80 4.97 -10.61
C TYR A 104 0.85 3.59 -9.94
N TYR A 105 1.66 2.67 -10.48
CA TYR A 105 1.72 1.28 -10.01
C TYR A 105 2.38 1.13 -8.63
N GLY A 106 3.14 2.13 -8.19
CA GLY A 106 3.77 2.20 -6.86
C GLY A 106 2.84 2.64 -5.74
N ARG A 107 1.63 3.15 -6.03
CA ARG A 107 0.64 3.55 -5.01
C ARG A 107 0.22 2.33 -4.18
N ASP A 108 0.21 2.47 -2.86
CA ASP A 108 -0.29 1.46 -1.92
C ASP A 108 -1.78 1.63 -1.69
N LEU A 109 -2.59 0.66 -2.14
CA LEU A 109 -4.05 0.73 -2.05
C LEU A 109 -4.55 0.79 -0.61
N LEU A 110 -3.82 0.20 0.33
CA LEU A 110 -4.19 0.24 1.74
C LEU A 110 -4.05 1.66 2.30
N ASP A 111 -2.92 2.31 2.03
CA ASP A 111 -2.65 3.70 2.39
C ASP A 111 -3.68 4.67 1.80
N GLU A 112 -4.03 4.48 0.51
CA GLU A 112 -5.00 5.31 -0.21
C GLU A 112 -6.42 5.16 0.34
N MET A 113 -6.81 3.95 0.74
CA MET A 113 -8.14 3.68 1.30
C MET A 113 -8.27 4.07 2.78
N GLU A 114 -7.15 4.25 3.50
CA GLU A 114 -7.16 4.41 4.95
C GLU A 114 -7.89 5.69 5.40
N GLU A 115 -7.76 6.79 4.68
CA GLU A 115 -8.50 8.04 5.00
C GLU A 115 -10.01 7.86 4.83
N GLY A 116 -10.44 7.17 3.77
CA GLY A 116 -11.87 6.84 3.60
C GLY A 116 -12.39 5.93 4.72
N PHE A 117 -11.55 5.00 5.18
CA PHE A 117 -11.87 4.14 6.32
C PHE A 117 -11.89 4.91 7.64
N LEU A 118 -11.01 5.90 7.83
CA LEU A 118 -11.04 6.82 8.98
C LEU A 118 -12.37 7.56 9.06
N ASN A 119 -12.82 8.13 7.95
CA ASN A 119 -14.09 8.86 7.88
C ASN A 119 -15.25 7.97 8.27
N TYR A 120 -15.25 6.71 7.81
CA TYR A 120 -16.21 5.71 8.24
C TYR A 120 -16.16 5.47 9.76
N LEU A 121 -14.97 5.25 10.35
CA LEU A 121 -14.84 5.01 11.79
C LEU A 121 -15.38 6.21 12.60
N ARG A 122 -15.07 7.44 12.18
CA ARG A 122 -15.56 8.65 12.85
C ARG A 122 -17.08 8.71 12.89
N LEU A 123 -17.73 8.48 11.75
CA LEU A 123 -19.20 8.48 11.67
C LEU A 123 -19.80 7.34 12.47
N PHE A 124 -19.26 6.12 12.37
CA PHE A 124 -19.75 4.97 13.12
C PHE A 124 -19.72 5.20 14.63
N PHE A 125 -18.62 5.75 15.16
CA PHE A 125 -18.51 6.02 16.59
C PHE A 125 -19.33 7.23 17.04
N ASP A 126 -19.58 8.22 16.17
CA ASP A 126 -20.53 9.30 16.45
C ASP A 126 -21.96 8.77 16.60
N ASP A 127 -22.41 7.94 15.65
CA ASP A 127 -23.75 7.32 15.65
C ASP A 127 -23.98 6.39 16.85
N GLU A 128 -22.93 5.70 17.31
CA GLU A 128 -22.97 4.83 18.49
C GLU A 128 -22.76 5.60 19.81
N GLY A 129 -22.73 6.94 19.78
CA GLY A 129 -22.67 7.81 20.97
C GLY A 129 -21.29 7.89 21.62
N MET A 130 -20.22 7.59 20.88
CA MET A 130 -18.81 7.61 21.31
C MET A 130 -17.92 8.48 20.40
N PRO A 131 -18.29 9.73 20.08
CA PRO A 131 -17.59 10.56 19.09
C PRO A 131 -16.10 10.75 19.37
N TYR A 132 -15.72 10.82 20.65
CA TYR A 132 -14.32 11.01 21.05
C TYR A 132 -13.42 9.82 20.67
N LEU A 133 -13.96 8.61 20.50
CA LEU A 133 -13.16 7.51 19.94
C LEU A 133 -12.80 7.80 18.47
N GLY A 134 -13.75 8.31 17.69
CA GLY A 134 -13.52 8.77 16.33
C GLY A 134 -12.43 9.85 16.25
N ASP A 135 -12.47 10.84 17.15
CA ASP A 135 -11.47 11.91 17.20
C ASP A 135 -10.07 11.38 17.58
N VAL A 136 -9.99 10.43 18.52
CA VAL A 136 -8.72 9.78 18.88
C VAL A 136 -8.12 9.06 17.66
N PHE A 137 -8.93 8.36 16.86
CA PHE A 137 -8.43 7.75 15.63
C PHE A 137 -7.97 8.79 14.61
N ALA A 138 -8.69 9.91 14.47
CA ALA A 138 -8.33 10.98 13.55
C ALA A 138 -6.99 11.65 13.90
N ILE A 139 -6.62 11.68 15.17
CA ILE A 139 -5.34 12.21 15.63
C ILE A 139 -4.22 11.16 15.49
N SER A 140 -4.52 9.87 15.64
CA SER A 140 -3.51 8.81 15.75
C SER A 140 -3.26 8.00 14.48
N TYR A 141 -4.09 8.10 13.44
CA TYR A 141 -3.98 7.25 12.23
C TYR A 141 -2.66 7.40 11.45
N GLN A 142 -1.92 8.49 11.63
CA GLN A 142 -0.59 8.65 11.02
C GLN A 142 0.49 7.81 11.72
N GLU A 143 0.25 7.46 12.98
CA GLU A 143 1.16 6.72 13.85
C GLU A 143 0.90 5.22 13.81
N VAL A 144 -0.35 4.80 13.71
CA VAL A 144 -0.76 3.39 13.72
C VAL A 144 -1.73 3.11 12.58
N THR A 145 -1.65 1.92 11.99
CA THR A 145 -2.62 1.55 10.96
C THR A 145 -4.00 1.38 11.59
N LEU A 146 -5.03 1.87 10.92
CA LEU A 146 -6.41 1.70 11.40
C LEU A 146 -6.83 0.22 11.41
N TYR A 147 -6.20 -0.60 10.58
CA TYR A 147 -6.39 -2.05 10.61
C TYR A 147 -5.97 -2.65 11.95
N ASP A 148 -4.77 -2.32 12.44
CA ASP A 148 -4.29 -2.81 13.75
C ASP A 148 -5.21 -2.31 14.89
N VAL A 149 -5.69 -1.05 14.80
CA VAL A 149 -6.68 -0.51 15.74
C VAL A 149 -7.97 -1.32 15.73
N VAL A 150 -8.52 -1.65 14.55
CA VAL A 150 -9.73 -2.47 14.45
C VAL A 150 -9.51 -3.88 15.02
N LEU A 151 -8.32 -4.47 14.86
CA LEU A 151 -7.99 -5.75 15.49
C LEU A 151 -8.00 -5.67 17.02
N ASP A 152 -7.52 -4.58 17.60
CA ASP A 152 -7.59 -4.36 19.06
C ASP A 152 -9.03 -4.07 19.53
N LEU A 153 -9.83 -3.35 18.72
CA LEU A 153 -11.25 -3.13 19.00
C LEU A 153 -12.05 -4.42 19.07
N LYS A 154 -11.64 -5.47 18.35
CA LYS A 154 -12.25 -6.82 18.47
C LYS A 154 -12.18 -7.36 19.90
N ARG A 155 -11.14 -7.00 20.65
CA ARG A 155 -10.93 -7.43 22.04
C ARG A 155 -11.57 -6.46 23.04
N ALA A 156 -11.63 -5.17 22.70
CA ALA A 156 -12.09 -4.13 23.60
C ALA A 156 -13.62 -3.89 23.56
N LEU A 157 -14.25 -4.04 22.40
CA LEU A 157 -15.68 -3.76 22.21
C LEU A 157 -16.56 -4.95 22.58
N LYS A 158 -17.84 -4.67 22.83
CA LYS A 158 -18.87 -5.72 22.91
C LYS A 158 -18.93 -6.45 21.55
N PRO A 159 -19.08 -7.79 21.53
CA PRO A 159 -19.10 -8.57 20.30
C PRO A 159 -20.09 -8.04 19.25
N ASP A 160 -21.32 -7.70 19.65
CA ASP A 160 -22.35 -7.20 18.73
C ASP A 160 -21.99 -5.85 18.12
N LEU A 161 -21.34 -4.97 18.88
CA LEU A 161 -20.90 -3.67 18.40
C LEU A 161 -19.75 -3.82 17.39
N TYR A 162 -18.79 -4.70 17.69
CA TYR A 162 -17.71 -5.01 16.76
C TYR A 162 -18.24 -5.64 15.46
N GLN A 163 -19.20 -6.57 15.58
CA GLN A 163 -19.83 -7.19 14.42
C GLN A 163 -20.52 -6.14 13.54
N ARG A 164 -21.29 -5.21 14.14
CA ARG A 164 -21.89 -4.08 13.42
C ARG A 164 -20.85 -3.20 12.74
N LEU A 165 -19.74 -2.88 13.41
CA LEU A 165 -18.64 -2.12 12.81
C LEU A 165 -18.15 -2.82 11.54
N ILE A 166 -17.84 -4.13 11.61
CA ILE A 166 -17.36 -4.85 10.43
C ILE A 166 -18.42 -4.92 9.34
N GLU A 167 -19.67 -5.25 9.65
CA GLU A 167 -20.75 -5.37 8.66
C GLU A 167 -21.08 -4.02 7.98
N HIS A 168 -21.16 -2.94 8.76
CA HIS A 168 -21.44 -1.60 8.25
C HIS A 168 -20.30 -1.10 7.36
N SER A 169 -19.06 -1.50 7.64
CA SER A 169 -17.90 -1.11 6.82
C SER A 169 -18.01 -1.57 5.37
N PHE A 170 -18.67 -2.70 5.07
CA PHE A 170 -18.86 -3.17 3.70
C PHE A 170 -19.77 -2.26 2.85
N LEU A 171 -20.63 -1.48 3.51
CA LEU A 171 -21.60 -0.61 2.87
C LEU A 171 -21.13 0.85 2.82
N PHE A 172 -20.43 1.31 3.87
CA PHE A 172 -20.12 2.72 4.08
C PHE A 172 -18.63 3.07 4.09
N ALA A 173 -17.75 2.07 4.07
CA ALA A 173 -16.31 2.28 4.03
C ALA A 173 -15.73 1.76 2.70
N PRO A 174 -14.53 2.22 2.32
CA PRO A 174 -13.72 1.52 1.33
C PRO A 174 -13.46 0.07 1.78
N PRO A 175 -13.16 -0.85 0.85
CA PRO A 175 -12.84 -2.24 1.17
C PRO A 175 -11.45 -2.41 1.82
N TYR A 176 -11.04 -1.46 2.66
CA TYR A 176 -9.78 -1.41 3.42
C TYR A 176 -9.62 -2.63 4.33
N TYR A 177 -10.61 -2.87 5.20
CA TYR A 177 -10.57 -3.96 6.18
C TYR A 177 -10.46 -5.36 5.55
N PRO A 178 -11.34 -5.77 4.60
CA PRO A 178 -11.22 -7.08 3.96
C PRO A 178 -9.94 -7.22 3.13
N LEU A 179 -9.43 -6.13 2.54
CA LEU A 179 -8.19 -6.17 1.77
C LEU A 179 -6.97 -6.37 2.68
N HIS A 180 -6.93 -5.73 3.85
CA HIS A 180 -5.91 -6.02 4.87
C HIS A 180 -5.95 -7.49 5.32
N GLN A 181 -7.13 -8.03 5.63
CA GLN A 181 -7.24 -9.42 6.07
C GLN A 181 -6.83 -10.42 5.00
N PHE A 182 -7.09 -10.13 3.73
CA PHE A 182 -6.61 -10.94 2.61
C PHE A 182 -5.09 -11.07 2.61
N LEU A 183 -4.38 -10.01 3.04
CA LEU A 183 -2.91 -9.97 3.11
C LEU A 183 -2.34 -10.61 4.37
N GLU A 184 -3.12 -10.75 5.44
CA GLU A 184 -2.71 -11.39 6.70
C GLU A 184 -2.68 -12.94 6.64
N ALA A 185 -3.11 -13.55 5.53
CA ALA A 185 -3.06 -15.00 5.34
C ALA A 185 -1.61 -15.55 5.42
N PRO A 186 -1.39 -16.81 5.88
CA PRO A 186 -0.23 -17.19 6.68
C PRO A 186 1.04 -17.43 5.85
N LEU A 187 1.60 -16.41 5.20
CA LEU A 187 2.93 -16.47 4.61
C LEU A 187 3.62 -15.09 4.67
N LYS A 188 4.32 -14.91 5.79
CA LYS A 188 5.54 -14.10 5.99
C LYS A 188 5.37 -12.60 6.29
N PRO A 189 6.20 -12.06 7.20
CA PRO A 189 6.31 -10.63 7.49
C PRO A 189 7.10 -9.95 6.37
N ASN A 190 6.50 -9.76 5.21
CA ASN A 190 7.09 -8.93 4.17
C ASN A 190 6.16 -7.74 3.99
N LEU A 191 6.64 -6.55 4.39
CA LEU A 191 6.10 -5.23 4.06
C LEU A 191 4.59 -5.24 3.75
N LYS A 192 3.75 -4.89 4.74
CA LYS A 192 2.28 -4.84 4.63
C LYS A 192 1.83 -3.69 3.70
N ILE A 193 2.14 -3.84 2.41
CA ILE A 193 1.69 -2.97 1.33
C ILE A 193 1.05 -3.82 0.25
N PHE A 194 0.13 -3.21 -0.47
CA PHE A 194 -0.57 -3.83 -1.57
C PHE A 194 -0.75 -2.81 -2.67
N THR A 195 0.20 -2.82 -3.61
CA THR A 195 0.27 -1.76 -4.61
C THR A 195 -0.71 -2.00 -5.75
N ILE A 196 -0.96 -0.98 -6.57
CA ILE A 196 -1.74 -1.12 -7.81
C ILE A 196 -1.13 -2.21 -8.71
N MET A 197 0.21 -2.31 -8.78
CA MET A 197 0.89 -3.43 -9.47
C MET A 197 0.41 -4.81 -8.96
N ASN A 198 0.22 -4.96 -7.64
CA ASN A 198 -0.25 -6.22 -7.06
C ASN A 198 -1.70 -6.51 -7.44
N TRP A 199 -2.54 -5.47 -7.51
CA TRP A 199 -3.94 -5.63 -7.91
C TRP A 199 -4.14 -5.94 -9.39
N GLU A 200 -3.31 -5.38 -10.28
CA GLU A 200 -3.40 -5.63 -11.72
C GLU A 200 -3.18 -7.10 -12.08
N ASP A 201 -2.41 -7.84 -11.27
CA ASP A 201 -2.26 -9.28 -11.42
C ASP A 201 -3.61 -10.00 -11.31
N SER A 202 -4.03 -10.60 -12.42
CA SER A 202 -5.26 -11.37 -12.52
C SER A 202 -5.32 -12.48 -11.46
N SER A 203 -4.20 -13.13 -11.13
CA SER A 203 -4.18 -14.20 -10.13
C SER A 203 -4.52 -13.68 -8.73
N THR A 204 -4.07 -12.46 -8.43
CA THR A 204 -4.35 -11.80 -7.16
C THR A 204 -5.81 -11.39 -7.04
N ARG A 205 -6.43 -10.87 -8.10
CA ARG A 205 -7.88 -10.58 -8.13
C ARG A 205 -8.73 -11.83 -7.93
N HIS A 206 -8.38 -12.94 -8.59
CA HIS A 206 -9.09 -14.22 -8.41
C HIS A 206 -8.94 -14.75 -6.97
N ARG A 207 -7.73 -14.71 -6.39
CA ARG A 207 -7.52 -15.12 -5.00
C ARG A 207 -8.28 -14.24 -4.01
N PHE A 208 -8.39 -12.94 -4.27
CA PHE A 208 -9.19 -12.05 -3.43
C PHE A 208 -10.69 -12.37 -3.56
N GLN A 209 -11.19 -12.65 -4.76
CA GLN A 209 -12.56 -13.13 -4.95
C GLN A 209 -12.86 -14.40 -4.16
N ASP A 210 -11.97 -15.39 -4.23
CA ASP A 210 -12.12 -16.65 -3.50
C ASP A 210 -12.06 -16.44 -1.99
N PHE A 211 -11.16 -15.56 -1.52
CA PHE A 211 -11.11 -15.12 -0.13
C PHE A 211 -12.45 -14.53 0.31
N MET A 212 -13.02 -13.60 -0.46
CA MET A 212 -14.30 -12.97 -0.15
C MET A 212 -15.44 -13.98 -0.11
N LYS A 213 -15.54 -14.89 -1.08
CA LYS A 213 -16.58 -15.94 -1.08
C LYS A 213 -16.47 -16.86 0.13
N ARG A 214 -15.24 -17.14 0.59
CA ARG A 214 -14.98 -18.06 1.71
C ARG A 214 -15.26 -17.43 3.07
N PHE A 215 -14.77 -16.21 3.30
CA PHE A 215 -14.81 -15.56 4.61
C PHE A 215 -15.99 -14.60 4.78
N TYR A 216 -16.59 -14.15 3.66
CA TYR A 216 -17.69 -13.19 3.61
C TYR A 216 -18.80 -13.64 2.64
N PRO A 217 -19.37 -14.85 2.82
CA PRO A 217 -20.28 -15.47 1.84
C PRO A 217 -21.59 -14.69 1.60
N HIS A 218 -21.96 -13.79 2.51
CA HIS A 218 -23.18 -12.99 2.41
C HIS A 218 -22.96 -11.62 1.73
N GLN A 219 -21.71 -11.27 1.42
CA GLN A 219 -21.38 -9.98 0.81
C GLN A 219 -21.40 -10.07 -0.72
N ASP A 220 -21.80 -8.99 -1.38
CA ASP A 220 -21.71 -8.88 -2.84
C ASP A 220 -20.24 -8.65 -3.26
N VAL A 221 -19.58 -9.74 -3.62
CA VAL A 221 -18.18 -9.74 -4.09
C VAL A 221 -18.01 -8.82 -5.29
N SER A 222 -18.98 -8.76 -6.21
CA SER A 222 -18.87 -7.91 -7.40
C SER A 222 -18.88 -6.43 -7.04
N SER A 223 -19.75 -6.05 -6.09
CA SER A 223 -19.78 -4.68 -5.56
C SER A 223 -18.45 -4.32 -4.91
N ILE A 224 -17.89 -5.20 -4.06
CA ILE A 224 -16.63 -4.96 -3.34
C ILE A 224 -15.45 -4.80 -4.31
N LEU A 225 -15.34 -5.66 -5.34
CA LEU A 225 -14.34 -5.47 -6.38
C LEU A 225 -14.52 -4.13 -7.09
N GLY A 226 -15.77 -3.80 -7.46
CA GLY A 226 -16.08 -2.52 -8.08
C GLY A 226 -15.70 -1.32 -7.21
N GLN A 227 -15.75 -1.46 -5.89
CA GLN A 227 -15.24 -0.45 -4.97
C GLN A 227 -13.71 -0.35 -5.02
N VAL A 228 -12.96 -1.46 -5.02
CA VAL A 228 -11.49 -1.42 -5.18
C VAL A 228 -11.11 -0.74 -6.51
N GLU A 229 -11.80 -1.08 -7.59
CA GLU A 229 -11.57 -0.51 -8.94
C GLU A 229 -11.78 1.02 -8.99
N LYS A 230 -12.63 1.60 -8.13
CA LYS A 230 -12.79 3.06 -8.04
C LYS A 230 -11.52 3.74 -7.52
N TRP A 231 -10.79 3.10 -6.60
CA TRP A 231 -9.55 3.63 -6.04
C TRP A 231 -8.37 3.54 -7.01
N LEU A 232 -8.46 2.71 -8.06
CA LEU A 232 -7.48 2.67 -9.15
C LEU A 232 -7.57 3.86 -10.11
N LYS A 233 -8.73 4.53 -10.13
CA LYS A 233 -9.02 5.66 -11.04
C LYS A 233 -8.87 7.03 -10.36
N GLY A 234 -8.49 7.03 -9.08
CA GLY A 234 -8.31 8.23 -8.26
C GLY A 234 -7.30 9.17 -8.85
#